data_AF-A0A5D4UBN1-F1
#
_entry.id   AF-A0A5D4UBN1-F1
#
_cell.length_a   1.000
_cell.length_b   1.000
_cell.length_c   1.000
_cell.angle_alpha   90.00
_cell.angle_beta   90.00
_cell.angle_gamma   90.00
#
_symmetry.space_group_name_H-M   'P 1'
#
loop_
_entity.id
_entity.type
_entity.pdbx_description
1 polymer ?
#
loop_
_entity_poly.entity_id
_entity_poly.type
_entity_poly.pdbx_seq_one_letter_code
_entity_poly.pdbx_strand_id
1 'polypeptide(L)'
;MSKSNARRKRDHILRNTGRDVTKLRSVLPDFSIVERTTKTKKETIAKGQTKHKKRSPHERDIPLSRDRFYFHDAPIYTFLLLRTASRR
;
A
#
# COMPACT_ATOMS: atom_id res chain seq x y z
N MET A 1 29.73 -3.38 1.90
CA MET A 1 29.16 -4.55 2.59
C MET A 1 30.28 -5.55 2.88
N SER A 2 30.71 -5.67 4.14
CA SER A 2 31.74 -6.65 4.51
C SER A 2 31.16 -8.06 4.58
N LYS A 3 31.99 -9.08 4.30
CA LYS A 3 31.61 -10.48 4.54
C LYS A 3 31.45 -10.70 6.05
N SER A 4 30.41 -11.41 6.46
CA SER A 4 30.26 -11.85 7.85
C SER A 4 31.40 -12.78 8.25
N ASN A 5 31.77 -12.78 9.53
CA ASN A 5 32.81 -13.66 10.06
C ASN A 5 32.49 -15.15 9.82
N ALA A 6 31.21 -15.53 9.93
CA ALA A 6 30.75 -16.89 9.62
C ALA A 6 30.99 -17.27 8.15
N ARG A 7 30.75 -16.34 7.21
CA ARG A 7 31.04 -16.57 5.78
C ARG A 7 32.54 -16.74 5.54
N ARG A 8 33.38 -15.91 6.17
CA ARG A 8 34.85 -16.04 6.07
C ARG A 8 35.35 -17.40 6.55
N LYS A 9 34.84 -17.89 7.69
CA LYS A 9 35.18 -19.22 8.22
C LYS A 9 34.73 -20.36 7.29
N ARG A 10 33.53 -20.28 6.71
CA ARG A 10 33.07 -21.27 5.72
C ARG A 10 33.91 -21.27 4.46
N ASP A 11 34.24 -20.10 3.91
CA ASP A 11 35.13 -19.98 2.74
C ASP A 11 36.51 -20.59 3.05
N HIS A 12 37.04 -20.40 4.26
CA HIS A 12 38.31 -21.01 4.70
C HIS A 12 38.23 -22.54 4.76
N ILE A 13 37.18 -23.10 5.36
CA ILE A 13 36.99 -24.56 5.42
C ILE A 13 36.85 -25.12 4.00
N LEU A 14 36.06 -24.47 3.14
CA LEU A 14 35.88 -24.89 1.75
C LEU A 14 37.21 -24.94 0.98
N ARG A 15 38.12 -23.98 1.17
CA ARG A 15 39.43 -23.98 0.52
C ARG A 15 40.36 -25.08 1.01
N ASN A 16 40.34 -25.39 2.31
CA ASN A 16 41.28 -26.34 2.90
C ASN A 16 40.79 -27.80 2.84
N THR A 17 39.50 -28.04 3.07
CA THR A 17 38.94 -29.41 3.17
C THR A 17 38.02 -29.76 2.00
N GLY A 18 37.65 -28.79 1.15
CA GLY A 18 36.70 -28.99 0.05
C GLY A 18 35.24 -29.23 0.49
N ARG A 19 34.97 -29.28 1.80
CA ARG A 19 33.64 -29.62 2.32
C ARG A 19 32.70 -28.42 2.26
N ASP A 20 31.68 -28.53 1.42
CA ASP A 20 30.65 -27.51 1.30
C ASP A 20 29.44 -27.78 2.21
N VAL A 21 29.36 -27.02 3.30
CA VAL A 21 28.26 -27.10 4.28
C VAL A 21 26.94 -26.59 3.69
N THR A 22 26.95 -25.80 2.61
CA THR A 22 25.71 -25.27 2.02
C THR A 22 24.88 -26.38 1.34
N LYS A 23 25.54 -27.39 0.77
CA LYS A 23 24.89 -28.58 0.18
C LYS A 23 24.19 -29.46 1.22
N LEU A 24 24.68 -29.43 2.46
CA LEU A 24 24.08 -30.17 3.58
C LEU A 24 22.90 -29.42 4.20
N ARG A 25 22.73 -28.13 3.89
CA ARG A 25 21.60 -27.35 4.36
C ARG A 25 20.35 -27.78 3.57
N SER A 26 19.21 -27.84 4.25
CA SER A 26 17.93 -28.12 3.59
C SER A 26 17.70 -27.16 2.42
N VAL A 27 17.18 -27.73 1.33
CA VAL A 27 16.76 -26.96 0.17
C VAL A 27 15.55 -26.14 0.58
N LEU A 28 15.67 -24.82 0.52
CA LEU A 28 14.52 -23.94 0.67
C LEU A 28 13.71 -24.01 -0.62
N PRO A 29 12.37 -23.98 -0.54
CA PRO A 29 11.53 -23.91 -1.72
C PRO A 29 11.81 -22.61 -2.49
N ASP A 30 11.56 -22.64 -3.81
CA ASP A 30 11.77 -21.48 -4.69
C ASP A 30 10.82 -20.30 -4.39
N PHE A 31 9.77 -20.55 -3.61
CA PHE A 31 8.80 -19.54 -3.19
C PHE A 31 8.99 -19.14 -1.72
N SER A 32 8.47 -17.96 -1.37
CA SER A 32 8.48 -17.45 -0.01
C SER A 32 7.63 -18.33 0.93
N ILE A 33 8.22 -18.85 2.00
CA ILE A 33 7.50 -19.60 3.06
C ILE A 33 6.70 -18.65 3.99
N VAL A 34 7.04 -17.37 4.00
CA VAL A 34 6.44 -16.39 4.92
C VAL A 34 4.94 -16.25 4.67
N GLU A 35 4.17 -16.18 5.75
CA GLU A 35 2.73 -15.90 5.71
C GLU A 35 2.48 -14.55 5.02
N ARG A 36 1.58 -14.56 4.02
CA ARG A 36 1.19 -13.34 3.32
C ARG A 36 0.09 -12.65 4.09
N THR A 37 0.41 -11.50 4.66
CA THR A 37 -0.58 -10.64 5.30
C THR A 37 -1.19 -9.68 4.29
N THR A 38 -2.47 -9.37 4.48
CA THR A 38 -3.15 -8.33 3.71
C THR A 38 -2.79 -6.95 4.26
N LYS A 39 -2.95 -5.93 3.43
CA LYS A 39 -2.64 -4.56 3.81
C LYS A 39 -3.54 -4.08 4.95
N THR A 40 -2.96 -3.31 5.87
CA THR A 40 -3.75 -2.65 6.91
C THR A 40 -4.66 -1.55 6.31
N LYS A 41 -5.64 -1.09 7.09
CA LYS A 41 -6.52 0.04 6.70
C LYS A 41 -5.70 1.27 6.28
N LYS A 42 -4.65 1.58 7.04
CA LYS A 42 -3.76 2.72 6.78
C LYS A 42 -3.02 2.56 5.45
N GLU A 43 -2.45 1.39 5.19
CA GLU A 43 -1.73 1.10 3.94
C GLU A 43 -2.66 1.07 2.72
N THR A 44 -3.91 0.69 2.90
CA THR A 44 -4.91 0.68 1.83
C THR A 44 -5.31 2.09 1.43
N ILE A 45 -5.51 2.99 2.38
CA ILE A 45 -5.75 4.43 2.13
C ILE A 45 -4.55 5.04 1.42
N ALA A 46 -3.33 4.80 1.93
CA ALA A 46 -2.11 5.31 1.32
C ALA A 46 -1.92 4.80 -0.12
N LYS A 47 -2.23 3.52 -0.39
CA LYS A 47 -2.23 2.95 -1.74
C LYS A 47 -3.25 3.65 -2.65
N GLY A 48 -4.45 3.93 -2.15
CA GLY A 48 -5.50 4.64 -2.90
C GLY A 48 -5.07 6.02 -3.39
N GLN A 49 -4.30 6.74 -2.58
CA GLN A 49 -3.79 8.08 -2.91
C GLN A 49 -2.60 8.05 -3.89
N THR A 50 -1.77 6.99 -3.84
CA THR A 50 -0.45 6.98 -4.49
C THR A 50 -0.36 6.10 -5.74
N LYS A 51 -1.27 5.13 -5.93
CA LYS A 51 -1.18 4.12 -6.99
C LYS A 51 -1.25 4.68 -8.42
N HIS A 52 -1.91 5.82 -8.64
CA HIS A 52 -2.08 6.42 -9.98
C HIS A 52 -1.75 7.93 -9.95
N LYS A 53 -1.06 8.47 -10.98
CA LYS A 53 -0.43 9.82 -10.96
C LYS A 53 -1.37 11.00 -10.59
N LYS A 54 -1.12 11.57 -9.40
CA LYS A 54 -0.96 12.98 -8.95
C LYS A 54 -2.06 13.81 -8.26
N ARG A 55 -3.37 13.57 -8.37
CA ARG A 55 -4.38 14.10 -7.42
C ARG A 55 -5.51 13.08 -7.24
N SER A 56 -6.39 13.17 -6.23
CA SER A 56 -7.64 12.41 -6.32
C SER A 56 -8.34 12.80 -7.64
N PRO A 57 -9.18 11.96 -8.26
CA PRO A 57 -9.94 12.38 -9.45
C PRO A 57 -10.74 13.68 -9.26
N HIS A 58 -10.92 14.15 -8.01
CA HIS A 58 -11.62 15.38 -7.68
C HIS A 58 -10.76 16.66 -7.73
N GLU A 59 -9.45 16.55 -7.58
CA GLU A 59 -8.60 17.73 -7.41
C GLU A 59 -7.87 18.11 -8.71
N ARG A 60 -7.97 17.26 -9.75
CA ARG A 60 -7.07 17.17 -10.93
C ARG A 60 -6.99 18.38 -11.83
N ASP A 61 -8.05 19.17 -11.94
CA ASP A 61 -8.16 20.25 -12.92
C ASP A 61 -8.74 21.54 -12.34
N ILE A 62 -8.81 21.66 -11.01
CA ILE A 62 -9.37 22.85 -10.35
C ILE A 62 -8.28 23.93 -10.26
N PRO A 63 -8.42 25.08 -10.97
CA PRO A 63 -7.67 26.29 -10.65
C PRO A 63 -8.16 26.89 -9.32
N LEU A 64 -7.27 27.54 -8.56
CA LEU A 64 -7.58 28.29 -7.32
C LEU A 64 -8.36 29.59 -7.66
N SER A 65 -9.50 29.47 -8.35
CA SER A 65 -10.37 30.59 -8.71
C SER A 65 -11.42 30.82 -7.62
N ARG A 66 -11.53 32.07 -7.16
CA ARG A 66 -12.22 32.56 -5.95
C ARG A 66 -13.74 32.29 -5.85
N ASP A 67 -14.39 31.87 -6.93
CA ASP A 67 -15.85 31.64 -6.99
C ASP A 67 -16.20 30.15 -7.12
N ARG A 68 -16.15 29.41 -6.02
CA ARG A 68 -16.64 28.02 -5.98
C ARG A 68 -17.58 27.83 -4.78
N PHE A 69 -18.73 28.48 -4.86
CA PHE A 69 -19.84 28.39 -3.91
C PHE A 69 -20.67 27.12 -4.19
N TYR A 70 -20.63 26.16 -3.24
CA TYR A 70 -21.61 25.11 -2.91
C TYR A 70 -22.34 24.35 -4.04
N PHE A 71 -21.81 23.18 -4.41
CA PHE A 71 -22.59 22.12 -5.08
C PHE A 71 -22.48 20.74 -4.38
N HIS A 72 -22.02 20.70 -3.13
CA HIS A 72 -21.88 19.45 -2.38
C HIS A 72 -22.87 19.22 -1.24
N ASP A 73 -23.78 20.15 -1.01
CA ASP A 73 -24.89 19.91 -0.09
C ASP A 73 -26.15 19.71 -0.91
N ALA A 74 -26.68 18.49 -0.96
CA ALA A 74 -28.12 18.34 -1.09
C ALA A 74 -28.69 18.58 0.32
N PRO A 75 -29.21 19.78 0.64
CA PRO A 75 -29.75 20.00 1.96
C PRO A 75 -30.99 19.11 2.11
N ILE A 76 -31.07 18.44 3.27
CA ILE A 76 -32.18 17.60 3.76
C ILE A 76 -33.56 18.31 3.66
N TYR A 77 -33.57 19.63 3.39
CA TYR A 77 -34.74 20.49 3.23
C TYR A 77 -35.63 20.23 2.02
N THR A 78 -35.16 19.55 0.96
CA THR A 78 -36.02 19.25 -0.20
C THR A 78 -37.12 18.22 0.11
N PHE A 79 -36.92 17.36 1.12
CA PHE A 79 -37.94 16.40 1.55
C PHE A 79 -39.04 17.01 2.45
N LEU A 80 -38.80 18.19 3.06
CA LEU A 80 -39.76 18.83 3.97
C LEU A 80 -40.78 19.73 3.25
N LEU A 81 -40.41 20.33 2.11
CA LEU A 81 -41.30 21.22 1.34
C LEU A 81 -42.34 20.48 0.50
N LEU A 82 -42.11 19.21 0.14
CA LEU A 82 -43.09 18.41 -0.61
C LEU A 82 -44.23 17.86 0.28
N ARG A 83 -44.02 17.82 1.61
CA ARG A 83 -45.01 17.29 2.56
C ARG A 83 -46.04 18.32 3.00
N THR A 84 -45.73 19.62 2.92
CA THR A 84 -46.65 20.71 3.32
C THR A 84 -47.53 21.20 2.17
N ALA A 85 -47.11 21.01 0.91
CA ALA A 85 -47.90 21.38 -0.26
C ALA A 85 -49.06 20.41 -0.57
N SER A 86 -49.09 19.22 0.03
CA SER A 86 -50.14 18.20 -0.15
C SER A 86 -51.26 18.26 0.89
N ARG A 87 -51.40 19.37 1.62
CA ARG A 87 -52.55 19.62 2.52
C ARG A 87 -53.15 21.00 2.25
N ARG A 88 -53.88 21.11 1.14
CA ARG A 88 -55.00 22.05 1.00
C ARG A 88 -56.07 21.39 0.16
#